data_AF-A0A820S4L6-F1
#
_entry.id   AF-A0A820S4L6-F1
#
_cell.length_a   1.000
_cell.length_b   1.000
_cell.length_c   1.000
_cell.angle_alpha   90.00
_cell.angle_beta   90.00
_cell.angle_gamma   90.00
#
_symmetry.space_group_name_H-M   'P 1'
#
loop_
_entity.id
_entity.type
_entity.pdbx_description
1 polymer ?
#
loop_
_entity_poly.entity_id
_entity_poly.type
_entity_poly.pdbx_seq_one_letter_code
_entity_poly.pdbx_strand_id
1 'polypeptide(L)'
;RAFGTRYRSYCSNLVRTLLVNPSDEMKNTYKFLMDCEELIIQNLKHNVQLCEVYKLVRDKVQNERPEFANKLTTTLGSVVGIEFRENTIAITSKCTIQAKK
;
A
#
# COMPACT_ATOMS: atom_id res chain seq x y z
N ARG A 1 -9.60 -2.22 11.64
CA ARG A 1 -8.99 -3.47 12.15
C ARG A 1 -8.71 -4.36 10.95
N ALA A 2 -7.57 -5.04 10.89
CA ALA A 2 -7.23 -5.96 9.80
C ALA A 2 -7.79 -7.35 10.10
N PHE A 3 -8.21 -8.07 9.07
CA PHE A 3 -8.60 -9.48 9.14
C PHE A 3 -7.60 -10.30 8.33
N GLY A 4 -7.11 -11.41 8.88
CA GLY A 4 -6.17 -12.28 8.20
C GLY A 4 -6.45 -13.74 8.52
N THR A 5 -6.15 -14.63 7.59
CA THR A 5 -6.24 -16.08 7.79
C THR A 5 -4.92 -16.74 7.49
N ARG A 6 -4.69 -17.92 8.07
CA ARG A 6 -3.49 -18.73 7.83
C ARG A 6 -3.92 -20.11 7.34
N TYR A 7 -3.44 -20.51 6.17
CA TYR A 7 -3.70 -21.81 5.58
C TYR A 7 -2.40 -22.54 5.31
N ARG A 8 -2.25 -23.75 5.87
CA ARG A 8 -1.02 -24.56 5.78
C ARG A 8 0.25 -23.75 6.08
N SER A 9 0.20 -22.98 7.17
CA SER A 9 1.26 -22.06 7.63
C SER A 9 1.48 -20.78 6.81
N TYR A 10 0.83 -20.59 5.66
CA TYR A 10 0.93 -19.35 4.88
C TYR A 10 -0.16 -18.36 5.29
N CYS A 11 0.24 -17.12 5.55
CA CYS A 11 -0.61 -16.02 5.99
C CYS A 11 -1.30 -15.33 4.79
N SER A 12 -2.42 -14.66 5.07
CA SER A 12 -3.07 -13.70 4.19
C SER A 12 -3.59 -12.53 5.02
N ASN A 13 -3.85 -11.38 4.40
CA ASN A 13 -4.30 -10.18 5.09
C ASN A 13 -5.32 -9.39 4.26
N LEU A 14 -6.29 -8.79 4.94
CA LEU A 14 -7.36 -7.97 4.38
C LEU A 14 -7.63 -6.77 5.28
N VAL A 15 -7.70 -5.58 4.68
CA VAL A 15 -8.10 -4.36 5.37
C VAL A 15 -9.22 -3.70 4.56
N ARG A 16 -10.27 -3.25 5.27
CA ARG A 16 -11.40 -2.50 4.69
C ARG A 16 -11.77 -1.35 5.61
N THR A 17 -12.23 -0.27 4.98
CA THR A 17 -12.74 0.91 5.67
C THR A 17 -14.24 0.99 5.42
N LEU A 18 -15.03 1.00 6.50
CA LEU A 18 -16.47 1.22 6.44
C LEU A 18 -16.75 2.68 6.77
N LEU A 19 -17.51 3.35 5.92
CA LEU A 19 -17.89 4.76 6.08
C LEU A 19 -19.38 4.83 6.41
N VAL A 20 -19.74 5.36 7.58
CA VAL A 20 -21.13 5.58 8.01
C VAL A 20 -21.45 7.06 7.88
N ASN A 21 -22.46 7.38 7.06
CA ASN A 21 -22.86 8.76 6.74
C ASN A 21 -21.68 9.68 6.37
N PRO A 22 -20.81 9.29 5.40
CA PRO A 22 -19.64 10.09 5.08
C PRO A 22 -19.99 11.41 4.39
N SER A 23 -19.23 12.47 4.71
CA SER A 23 -19.20 13.68 3.90
C SER A 23 -18.64 13.41 2.50
N ASP A 24 -18.88 14.32 1.56
CA ASP A 24 -18.34 14.17 0.20
C ASP A 24 -16.81 14.25 0.18
N GLU A 25 -16.21 15.02 1.09
CA GLU A 25 -14.75 15.05 1.29
C GLU A 25 -14.21 13.67 1.73
N MET A 26 -14.89 12.98 2.64
CA MET A 26 -14.49 11.63 3.06
C MET A 26 -14.59 10.63 1.90
N LYS A 27 -15.65 10.70 1.10
CA LYS A 27 -15.81 9.83 -0.09
C LYS A 27 -14.71 10.08 -1.11
N ASN A 28 -14.42 11.35 -1.41
CA ASN A 28 -13.39 11.72 -2.38
C ASN A 28 -11.98 11.35 -1.89
N THR A 29 -11.72 11.49 -0.60
CA THR A 29 -10.46 11.04 0.02
C THR A 29 -10.31 9.52 -0.04
N TYR A 30 -11.38 8.77 0.23
CA TYR A 30 -11.35 7.31 0.13
C TYR A 30 -11.16 6.84 -1.31
N LYS A 31 -11.83 7.46 -2.29
CA LYS A 31 -11.59 7.18 -3.73
C LYS A 31 -10.14 7.44 -4.12
N PHE A 32 -9.57 8.56 -3.70
CA PHE A 32 -8.17 8.87 -3.95
C PHE A 32 -7.21 7.83 -3.34
N LEU A 33 -7.53 7.30 -2.15
CA LEU A 33 -6.76 6.21 -1.55
C LEU A 33 -6.83 4.93 -2.39
N MET A 34 -8.01 4.59 -2.94
CA MET A 34 -8.18 3.45 -3.85
C MET A 34 -7.37 3.63 -5.13
N ASP A 35 -7.34 4.84 -5.71
CA ASP A 35 -6.51 5.14 -6.89
C ASP A 35 -5.01 4.96 -6.61
N CYS A 36 -4.56 5.28 -5.39
CA CYS A 36 -3.19 5.02 -4.96
C CYS A 36 -2.91 3.51 -4.82
N GLU A 37 -3.84 2.73 -4.28
CA GLU A 37 -3.72 1.26 -4.18
C GLU A 37 -3.63 0.62 -5.56
N GLU A 38 -4.49 1.03 -6.49
CA GLU A 38 -4.48 0.56 -7.88
C GLU A 38 -3.15 0.89 -8.57
N LEU A 39 -2.61 2.10 -8.36
CA LEU A 39 -1.30 2.49 -8.88
C LEU A 39 -0.19 1.56 -8.38
N ILE A 40 -0.23 1.13 -7.10
CA ILE A 40 0.72 0.18 -6.53
C ILE A 40 0.61 -1.15 -7.27
N ILE A 41 -0.59 -1.71 -7.38
CA ILE A 41 -0.83 -3.02 -8.01
C ILE A 41 -0.35 -3.01 -9.47
N GLN A 42 -0.64 -1.93 -10.20
CA GLN A 42 -0.23 -1.79 -11.60
C GLN A 42 1.29 -1.67 -11.77
N ASN A 43 2.02 -1.10 -10.82
CA ASN A 43 3.48 -0.87 -10.92
C ASN A 43 4.32 -1.90 -10.18
N LEU A 44 3.73 -2.75 -9.35
CA LEU A 44 4.42 -3.85 -8.70
C LEU A 44 4.66 -5.00 -9.69
N LYS A 45 5.60 -4.77 -10.62
CA LYS A 45 5.97 -5.69 -11.70
C LYS A 45 7.33 -6.33 -11.46
N HIS A 46 7.58 -7.42 -12.18
CA HIS A 46 8.87 -8.11 -12.17
C HIS A 46 10.03 -7.14 -12.46
N ASN A 47 11.11 -7.25 -11.67
CA ASN A 47 12.32 -6.44 -11.72
C ASN A 47 12.18 -4.95 -11.32
N VAL A 48 11.01 -4.48 -10.90
CA VAL A 48 10.83 -3.11 -10.37
C VAL A 48 11.32 -3.05 -8.93
N GLN A 49 12.06 -2.01 -8.56
CA GLN A 49 12.48 -1.80 -7.17
C GLN A 49 11.30 -1.34 -6.30
N LEU A 50 11.17 -1.87 -5.09
CA LEU A 50 10.06 -1.50 -4.20
C LEU A 50 10.06 -0.01 -3.82
N CYS A 51 11.23 0.63 -3.74
CA CYS A 51 11.35 2.07 -3.52
C CYS A 51 10.83 2.92 -4.69
N GLU A 52 10.90 2.42 -5.93
CA GLU A 52 10.34 3.10 -7.10
C GLU A 52 8.81 3.11 -7.03
N VAL A 53 8.19 1.97 -6.63
CA VAL A 53 6.74 1.88 -6.40
C VAL A 53 6.31 2.84 -5.29
N TYR A 54 7.06 2.90 -4.18
CA TYR A 54 6.80 3.85 -3.10
C TYR A 54 6.85 5.30 -3.60
N LYS A 55 7.88 5.63 -4.38
CA LYS A 55 8.07 6.98 -4.94
C LYS A 55 6.91 7.39 -5.84
N LEU A 56 6.43 6.50 -6.72
CA LEU A 56 5.29 6.78 -7.60
C LEU A 56 4.03 7.22 -6.82
N VAL A 57 3.69 6.48 -5.76
CA VAL A 57 2.55 6.83 -4.91
C VAL A 57 2.79 8.14 -4.19
N ARG A 58 4.01 8.34 -3.66
CA ARG A 58 4.36 9.55 -2.93
C ARG A 58 4.34 10.80 -3.83
N ASP A 59 4.78 10.68 -5.07
CA ASP A 59 4.73 11.75 -6.06
C ASP A 59 3.26 12.04 -6.45
N LYS A 60 2.42 11.02 -6.66
CA LYS A 60 0.97 11.19 -6.89
C LYS A 60 0.30 11.95 -5.74
N VAL A 61 0.56 11.56 -4.48
CA VAL A 61 0.02 12.24 -3.29
C VAL A 61 0.51 13.68 -3.22
N GLN A 62 1.79 13.95 -3.46
CA GLN A 62 2.31 15.31 -3.41
C GLN A 62 1.73 16.23 -4.49
N ASN A 63 1.47 15.68 -5.69
CA ASN A 63 0.99 16.45 -6.82
C ASN A 63 -0.53 16.68 -6.77
N GLU A 64 -1.30 15.67 -6.37
CA GLU A 64 -2.76 15.72 -6.43
C GLU A 64 -3.41 16.11 -5.10
N ARG A 65 -2.85 15.69 -3.96
CA ARG A 65 -3.42 15.89 -2.61
C ARG A 65 -2.31 16.17 -1.57
N PRO A 66 -1.55 17.29 -1.70
CA PRO A 66 -0.40 17.59 -0.86
C PRO A 66 -0.72 17.66 0.64
N GLU A 67 -1.97 17.92 1.03
CA GLU A 67 -2.42 17.90 2.42
C GLU A 67 -2.33 16.50 3.09
N PHE A 68 -2.22 15.43 2.28
CA PHE A 68 -2.04 14.06 2.74
C PHE A 68 -0.60 13.56 2.65
N ALA A 69 0.30 14.36 2.09
CA ALA A 69 1.72 14.08 1.95
C ALA A 69 2.35 13.54 3.25
N ASN A 70 2.04 14.19 4.38
CA ASN A 70 2.58 13.86 5.69
C ASN A 70 1.70 12.86 6.49
N LYS A 71 0.53 12.49 5.94
CA LYS A 71 -0.38 11.50 6.54
C LYS A 71 -0.25 10.11 5.90
N LEU A 72 0.46 10.02 4.78
CA LEU A 72 0.75 8.75 4.11
C LEU A 72 1.59 7.86 5.04
N THR A 73 1.28 6.57 5.07
CA THR A 73 2.04 5.61 5.87
C THR A 73 3.46 5.46 5.32
N THR A 74 4.43 5.28 6.22
CA THR A 74 5.85 5.12 5.85
C THR A 74 6.14 3.79 5.12
N THR A 75 5.22 2.84 5.21
CA THR A 75 5.18 1.59 4.44
C THR A 75 3.83 1.49 3.74
N LEU A 76 3.86 1.07 2.46
CA LEU A 76 2.66 0.85 1.65
C LEU A 76 2.28 -0.64 1.55
N GLY A 77 3.04 -1.50 2.23
CA GLY A 77 2.83 -2.94 2.19
C GLY A 77 4.11 -3.70 2.51
N SER A 78 3.97 -4.98 2.84
CA SER A 78 5.08 -5.89 3.10
C SER A 78 4.76 -7.25 2.51
N VAL A 79 5.79 -8.04 2.24
CA VAL A 79 5.60 -9.43 1.84
C VAL A 79 4.94 -10.20 2.99
N VAL A 80 4.00 -11.05 2.59
CA VAL A 80 3.30 -12.02 3.43
C VAL A 80 3.68 -13.41 2.92
N GLY A 81 3.96 -14.32 3.83
CA GLY A 81 4.33 -15.70 3.53
C GLY A 81 4.06 -16.60 4.72
N ILE A 82 5.06 -17.39 5.14
CA ILE A 82 4.97 -18.14 6.41
C ILE A 82 4.87 -17.16 7.58
N GLU A 83 5.67 -16.10 7.53
CA GLU A 83 5.57 -14.96 8.41
C GLU A 83 4.46 -14.00 7.94
N PHE A 84 3.75 -13.41 8.90
CA PHE A 84 2.67 -12.45 8.60
C PHE A 84 3.22 -11.13 8.04
N ARG A 85 4.48 -10.79 8.33
CA ARG A 85 5.12 -9.58 7.83
C ARG A 85 6.62 -9.78 7.76
N GLU A 86 7.14 -9.79 6.54
CA GLU A 86 8.57 -9.77 6.29
C GLU A 86 9.08 -8.31 6.27
N ASN A 87 9.65 -7.85 7.38
CA ASN A 87 10.04 -6.44 7.54
C ASN A 87 11.19 -6.02 6.60
N THR A 88 11.99 -6.97 6.12
CA THR A 88 13.10 -6.71 5.20
C THR A 88 12.63 -6.48 3.76
N ILE A 89 11.43 -6.98 3.40
CA ILE A 89 10.84 -6.86 2.07
C ILE A 89 9.52 -6.09 2.17
N ALA A 90 9.63 -4.76 2.19
CA ALA A 90 8.52 -3.84 2.33
C ALA A 90 8.58 -2.69 1.33
N ILE A 91 7.41 -2.23 0.87
CA ILE A 91 7.26 -1.10 -0.04
C ILE A 91 7.50 0.19 0.75
N THR A 92 8.74 0.65 0.74
CA THR A 92 9.24 1.81 1.50
C THR A 92 10.21 2.61 0.65
N SER A 93 10.49 3.86 1.04
CA SER A 93 11.40 4.75 0.29
C SER A 93 12.84 4.25 0.15
N LYS A 94 13.27 3.29 0.98
CA LYS A 94 14.67 2.80 1.03
C LYS A 94 14.85 1.36 0.55
N CYS A 95 13.78 0.65 0.22
CA CYS A 95 13.88 -0.77 -0.16
C CYS A 95 14.25 -0.91 -1.64
N THR A 96 15.52 -1.25 -1.90
CA THR A 96 16.06 -1.45 -3.26
C THR A 96 15.84 -2.87 -3.81
N ILE A 97 15.16 -3.74 -3.07
CA ILE A 97 14.83 -5.10 -3.52
C ILE A 97 13.92 -5.01 -4.74
N GLN A 98 14.21 -5.82 -5.75
CA GLN A 98 13.39 -5.95 -6.95
C GLN A 98 12.29 -7.00 -6.74
N ALA A 99 11.05 -6.66 -7.12
CA ALA A 99 9.96 -7.61 -7.13
C ALA A 99 10.23 -8.76 -8.11
N LYS A 100 9.90 -9.99 -7.70
CA LYS A 100 10.05 -11.21 -8.51
C LYS A 100 8.67 -11.88 -8.68
N LYS A 101 8.50 -12.57 -9.81
CA LYS A 101 7.30 -13.34 -10.13
C LYS A 101 7.57 -14.81 -9.85
#